data_AF-A0A5B9P9C4-F1
#
_entry.id   AF-A0A5B9P9C4-F1
#
_cell.length_a   1.000
_cell.length_b   1.000
_cell.length_c   1.000
_cell.angle_alpha   90.00
_cell.angle_beta   90.00
_cell.angle_gamma   90.00
#
_symmetry.space_group_name_H-M   'P 1'
#
loop_
_entity.id
_entity.type
_entity.pdbx_description
1 polymer ?
#
loop_
_entity_poly.entity_id
_entity_poly.type
_entity_poly.pdbx_seq_one_letter_code
_entity_poly.pdbx_strand_id
1 'polypeptide(L)'
;MNNELKPNDAAPTPPIVLIAVGFLVGAVVVGACWLSSRTTESHGDDIVRNVTVDYMYETGPSSASGSEELAVDSIEFLPGYVVMTDNRGRTQLLALNRLRKFNYWPSDK
;
A
#
# COMPACT_ATOMS: atom_id res chain seq x y z
N MET A 1 -12.99 -67.20 29.05
CA MET A 1 -12.22 -66.14 29.75
C MET A 1 -12.19 -64.96 28.80
N ASN A 2 -12.89 -63.87 29.14
CA ASN A 2 -13.12 -62.74 28.25
C ASN A 2 -12.00 -61.72 28.47
N ASN A 3 -11.22 -61.41 27.43
CA ASN A 3 -10.23 -60.34 27.47
C ASN A 3 -10.95 -59.02 27.21
N GLU A 4 -11.32 -58.31 28.27
CA GLU A 4 -11.75 -56.92 28.16
C GLU A 4 -10.54 -56.06 27.79
N LEU A 5 -10.49 -55.56 26.54
CA LEU A 5 -9.62 -54.45 26.19
C LEU A 5 -10.10 -53.23 26.97
N LYS A 6 -9.38 -52.88 28.04
CA LYS A 6 -9.59 -51.63 28.76
C LYS A 6 -9.28 -50.48 27.80
N PRO A 7 -10.15 -49.45 27.69
CA PRO A 7 -9.89 -48.31 26.83
C PRO A 7 -8.58 -47.64 27.24
N ASN A 8 -7.82 -47.18 26.25
CA ASN A 8 -6.64 -46.34 26.47
C ASN A 8 -7.07 -45.10 27.27
N ASP A 9 -6.86 -45.15 28.58
CA ASP A 9 -6.91 -43.99 29.45
C ASP A 9 -5.83 -43.03 28.95
N ALA A 10 -6.26 -42.03 28.18
CA ALA A 10 -5.38 -40.93 27.76
C ALA A 10 -4.85 -40.29 29.05
N ALA A 11 -3.57 -40.54 29.35
CA ALA A 11 -2.89 -39.95 30.49
C ALA A 11 -3.10 -38.43 30.45
N PRO A 12 -3.38 -37.78 31.59
CA PRO A 12 -3.67 -36.35 31.62
C PRO A 12 -2.49 -35.61 30.99
N THR A 13 -2.78 -34.87 29.92
CA THR A 13 -1.76 -34.12 29.18
C THR A 13 -1.00 -33.25 30.18
N PRO A 14 0.33 -33.39 30.29
CA PRO A 14 1.08 -32.66 31.30
C PRO A 14 0.92 -31.15 31.06
N PRO A 15 0.83 -30.34 32.12
CA PRO A 15 0.51 -28.91 32.03
C PRO A 15 1.51 -28.13 31.15
N ILE A 16 2.75 -28.62 31.05
CA ILE A 16 3.79 -28.06 30.18
C ILE A 16 3.38 -28.13 28.70
N VAL A 17 2.72 -29.21 28.28
CA VAL A 17 2.24 -29.37 26.89
C VAL A 17 1.10 -28.40 26.61
N LEU A 18 0.20 -28.15 27.59
CA LEU A 18 -0.87 -27.17 27.45
C LEU A 18 -0.31 -25.74 27.33
N ILE A 19 0.72 -25.40 28.11
CA ILE A 19 1.39 -24.09 28.04
C ILE A 19 2.13 -23.94 26.69
N ALA A 20 2.83 -24.97 26.24
CA ALA A 20 3.54 -24.95 24.96
C ALA A 20 2.58 -24.78 23.76
N VAL A 21 1.45 -25.49 23.77
CA VAL A 21 0.41 -25.34 22.74
C VAL A 21 -0.20 -23.94 22.79
N GLY A 22 -0.48 -23.41 23.99
CA GLY A 22 -0.98 -22.04 24.16
C GLY A 22 -0.02 -20.98 23.61
N PHE A 23 1.27 -21.13 23.86
CA PHE A 23 2.30 -20.23 23.33
C PHE A 23 2.42 -20.31 21.82
N LEU A 24 2.37 -21.51 21.23
CA LEU A 24 2.41 -21.71 19.79
C LEU A 24 1.20 -21.08 19.09
N VAL A 25 0.00 -21.29 19.63
CA VAL A 25 -1.23 -20.67 19.09
C VAL A 25 -1.15 -19.15 19.20
N GLY A 26 -0.70 -18.63 20.35
CA GLY A 26 -0.49 -17.19 20.53
C GLY A 26 0.49 -16.59 19.53
N ALA A 27 1.64 -17.25 19.29
CA ALA A 27 2.63 -16.82 18.32
C ALA A 27 2.10 -16.81 16.88
N VAL A 28 1.29 -17.81 16.50
CA VAL A 28 0.64 -17.85 15.18
C VAL A 28 -0.36 -16.71 15.02
N VAL A 29 -1.17 -16.42 16.04
CA VAL A 29 -2.15 -15.32 15.99
C VAL A 29 -1.44 -13.97 15.91
N VAL A 30 -0.40 -13.73 16.72
CA VAL A 30 0.37 -12.48 16.67
C VAL A 30 1.09 -12.35 15.33
N GLY A 31 1.68 -13.42 14.81
CA GLY A 31 2.30 -13.43 13.48
C GLY A 31 1.28 -13.13 12.35
N ALA A 32 0.10 -13.73 12.41
CA ALA A 32 -0.97 -13.49 11.45
C ALA A 32 -1.48 -12.04 11.52
N CYS A 33 -1.73 -11.51 12.73
CA CYS A 33 -2.09 -10.11 12.93
C CYS A 33 -1.00 -9.15 12.41
N TRP A 34 0.28 -9.48 12.62
CA TRP A 34 1.39 -8.68 12.14
C TRP A 34 1.50 -8.67 10.60
N LEU A 35 1.26 -9.82 9.96
CA LEU A 35 1.18 -9.91 8.51
C LEU A 35 -0.04 -9.16 7.95
N SER A 36 -1.23 -9.29 8.56
CA SER A 36 -2.43 -8.55 8.14
C SER A 36 -2.25 -7.04 8.27
N SER A 37 -1.55 -6.56 9.31
CA SER A 37 -1.23 -5.13 9.45
C SER A 37 -0.22 -4.67 8.39
N ARG A 38 0.71 -5.51 7.95
CA ARG A 38 1.65 -5.17 6.86
C ARG A 38 1.06 -5.31 5.46
N THR A 39 0.05 -6.15 5.25
CA THR A 39 -0.59 -6.31 3.93
C THR A 39 -1.71 -5.29 3.68
N THR A 40 -1.96 -4.37 4.61
CA THR A 40 -2.91 -3.25 4.43
C THR A 40 -2.20 -1.95 4.03
N GLU A 41 -0.96 -2.02 3.56
CA GLU A 41 -0.25 -0.93 2.85
C GLU A 41 -0.24 -1.16 1.33
N SER A 42 -1.30 -1.77 0.80
CA SER A 42 -1.72 -1.55 -0.59
C SER A 42 -2.91 -0.60 -0.64
N HIS A 43 -2.90 0.43 0.21
CA HIS A 43 -3.58 1.68 -0.15
C HIS A 43 -2.78 2.24 -1.30
N GLY A 44 -3.36 2.14 -2.50
CA GLY A 44 -2.72 2.45 -3.76
C GLY A 44 -1.97 3.76 -3.70
N ASP A 45 -0.65 3.64 -3.65
CA ASP A 45 0.25 4.41 -4.47
C ASP A 45 -0.26 4.29 -5.92
N ASP A 46 -1.27 5.09 -6.29
CA ASP A 46 -1.73 5.29 -7.67
C ASP A 46 -0.63 6.05 -8.41
N ILE A 47 0.52 5.40 -8.55
CA ILE A 47 1.67 5.88 -9.28
C ILE A 47 1.43 5.52 -10.74
N VAL A 48 0.97 6.51 -11.50
CA VAL A 48 0.80 6.40 -12.95
C VAL A 48 2.16 6.66 -13.61
N ARG A 49 2.65 5.72 -14.41
CA ARG A 49 4.00 5.77 -15.02
C ARG A 49 3.95 5.99 -16.52
N ASN A 50 5.01 6.58 -17.06
CA ASN A 50 5.22 6.78 -18.50
C ASN A 50 4.04 7.49 -19.17
N VAL A 51 3.77 8.71 -18.73
CA VAL A 51 2.62 9.49 -19.20
C VAL A 51 3.02 10.86 -19.69
N THR A 52 2.23 11.38 -20.60
CA THR A 52 2.30 12.77 -21.01
C THR A 52 1.23 13.54 -20.25
N VAL A 53 1.60 14.69 -19.67
CA VAL A 53 0.74 15.52 -18.84
C VAL A 53 0.52 16.87 -19.48
N ASP A 54 -0.74 17.28 -19.50
CA ASP A 54 -1.20 18.63 -19.80
C ASP A 54 -1.75 19.23 -18.50
N TYR A 55 -1.01 20.17 -17.92
CA TYR A 55 -1.38 20.78 -16.65
C TYR A 55 -1.28 22.29 -16.70
N MET A 56 -2.12 22.94 -15.89
CA MET A 56 -2.07 24.37 -15.64
C MET A 56 -2.20 24.63 -14.14
N TYR A 57 -1.20 25.27 -13.56
CA TYR A 57 -1.08 25.50 -12.13
C TYR A 57 -1.14 26.99 -11.80
N GLU A 58 -1.93 27.36 -10.80
CA GLU A 58 -2.07 28.74 -10.35
C GLU A 58 -0.82 29.21 -9.59
N THR A 59 -0.16 30.23 -10.16
CA THR A 59 1.03 30.87 -9.60
C THR A 59 0.72 32.16 -8.83
N GLY A 60 -0.49 32.70 -8.98
CA GLY A 60 -0.94 33.91 -8.31
C GLY A 60 -2.43 34.18 -8.56
N PRO A 61 -3.00 35.24 -7.95
CA PRO A 61 -4.45 35.50 -7.92
C PRO A 61 -5.14 35.57 -9.30
N SER A 62 -4.37 35.88 -10.35
CA SER A 62 -4.86 35.93 -11.74
C SER A 62 -3.84 35.34 -12.73
N SER A 63 -2.88 34.56 -12.25
CA SER A 63 -1.83 33.99 -13.09
C SER A 63 -1.76 32.48 -12.91
N ALA A 64 -1.66 31.77 -14.03
CA ALA A 64 -1.39 30.35 -14.03
C ALA A 64 -0.30 30.07 -15.07
N SER A 65 0.56 29.10 -14.76
CA SER A 65 1.58 28.60 -15.66
C SER A 65 1.48 27.09 -15.74
N GLY A 66 1.82 26.54 -16.89
CA GLY A 66 1.63 25.12 -17.14
C GLY A 66 2.40 24.66 -18.36
N SER A 67 2.16 23.41 -18.72
CA SER A 67 2.66 22.82 -19.95
C SER A 67 1.53 22.03 -20.57
N GLU A 68 1.36 22.17 -21.88
CA GLU A 68 0.33 21.45 -22.64
C GLU A 68 0.79 20.02 -23.00
N GLU A 69 2.09 19.74 -22.91
CA GLU A 69 2.66 18.44 -23.26
C GLU A 69 4.00 18.20 -22.54
N LEU A 70 3.95 17.76 -21.28
CA LEU A 70 5.13 17.38 -20.50
C LEU A 70 5.18 15.86 -20.33
N ALA A 71 6.20 15.23 -20.92
CA ALA A 71 6.49 13.82 -20.65
C ALA A 71 7.04 13.66 -19.22
N VAL A 72 6.37 12.84 -18.42
CA VAL A 72 6.75 12.54 -17.04
C VAL A 72 6.93 11.03 -16.85
N ASP A 73 7.91 10.66 -16.04
CA ASP A 73 8.18 9.26 -15.71
C ASP A 73 7.14 8.70 -14.75
N SER A 74 6.69 9.53 -13.80
CA SER A 74 5.65 9.14 -12.85
C SER A 74 4.81 10.31 -12.35
N ILE A 75 3.54 10.02 -12.06
CA ILE A 75 2.61 10.86 -11.33
C ILE A 75 2.15 10.06 -10.11
N GLU A 76 2.21 10.64 -8.93
CA GLU A 76 1.71 10.05 -7.69
C GLU A 76 0.66 10.98 -7.08
N PHE A 77 -0.51 10.43 -6.77
CA PHE A 77 -1.61 11.18 -6.17
C PHE A 77 -1.58 11.01 -4.65
N LEU A 78 -1.31 12.11 -3.95
CA LEU A 78 -1.33 12.19 -2.50
C LEU A 78 -2.57 12.97 -2.02
N PRO A 79 -2.99 12.83 -0.75
CA PRO A 79 -4.10 13.61 -0.21
C PRO A 79 -3.87 15.12 -0.35
N GLY A 80 -4.55 15.75 -1.32
CA GLY A 80 -4.46 17.19 -1.61
C GLY A 80 -3.32 17.61 -2.54
N TYR A 81 -2.50 16.68 -3.02
CA TYR A 81 -1.32 16.97 -3.85
C TYR A 81 -1.15 15.98 -5.00
N VAL A 82 -0.45 16.42 -6.03
CA VAL A 82 0.07 15.58 -7.10
C VAL A 82 1.57 15.76 -7.13
N VAL A 83 2.30 14.66 -7.00
CA VAL A 83 3.74 14.63 -7.22
C VAL A 83 3.96 14.19 -8.67
N MET A 84 4.76 14.93 -9.42
CA MET A 84 5.15 14.54 -10.77
C MET A 84 6.66 14.51 -10.87
N THR A 85 7.19 13.47 -11.47
CA THR A 85 8.62 13.31 -11.72
C THR A 85 8.85 13.32 -13.22
N ASP A 86 9.60 14.30 -13.70
CA ASP A 86 9.97 14.39 -15.11
C ASP A 86 11.00 13.31 -15.49
N ASN A 87 11.23 13.14 -16.80
CA ASN A 87 12.22 12.21 -17.33
C ASN A 87 13.69 12.60 -17.09
N ARG A 88 13.93 13.71 -16.38
CA ARG A 88 15.25 14.17 -15.92
C ARG A 88 15.42 13.95 -14.42
N GLY A 89 14.47 13.28 -13.77
CA GLY A 89 14.45 13.02 -12.33
C GLY A 89 14.08 14.22 -11.47
N ARG A 90 13.59 15.32 -12.07
CA ARG A 90 13.09 16.48 -11.31
C ARG A 90 11.68 16.18 -10.84
N THR A 91 11.50 16.26 -9.53
CA THR A 91 10.21 16.04 -8.90
C THR A 91 9.59 17.37 -8.53
N GLN A 92 8.33 17.56 -8.90
CA GLN A 92 7.52 18.73 -8.59
C GLN A 92 6.27 18.33 -7.81
N LEU A 93 5.97 19.08 -6.76
CA LEU A 93 4.78 18.91 -5.93
C LEU A 93 3.76 20.00 -6.27
N LEU A 94 2.58 19.61 -6.73
CA LEU A 94 1.49 20.51 -7.09
C LEU A 94 0.31 20.30 -6.15
N ALA A 95 -0.18 21.38 -5.51
CA ALA A 95 -1.39 21.30 -4.70
C ALA A 95 -2.64 21.23 -5.59
N LEU A 96 -3.53 20.26 -5.33
CA LEU A 96 -4.73 20.03 -6.14
C LEU A 96 -5.66 21.25 -6.16
N ASN A 97 -5.74 22.00 -5.06
CA ASN A 97 -6.58 23.20 -4.95
C ASN A 97 -6.13 24.37 -5.84
N ARG A 98 -4.91 24.33 -6.37
CA ARG A 98 -4.34 25.34 -7.28
C ARG A 98 -4.21 24.82 -8.71
N LEU A 99 -4.57 23.56 -8.93
CA LEU A 99 -4.49 22.92 -10.23
C LEU A 99 -5.75 23.30 -11.03
N ARG A 100 -5.58 24.17 -12.02
CA ARG A 100 -6.68 24.67 -12.87
C ARG A 100 -7.04 23.71 -13.98
N LYS A 101 -6.06 22.93 -14.44
CA LYS A 101 -6.20 21.90 -15.47
C LYS A 101 -5.21 20.79 -15.17
N PHE A 102 -5.65 19.56 -15.36
CA PHE A 102 -4.80 18.38 -15.24
C PHE A 102 -5.38 17.24 -16.06
N ASN A 103 -4.73 16.92 -17.17
CA ASN A 103 -5.02 15.74 -17.96
C ASN A 103 -3.73 14.97 -18.15
N TYR A 104 -3.84 13.64 -18.23
CA TYR A 104 -2.72 12.79 -18.56
C TYR A 104 -3.18 11.67 -19.49
N TRP A 105 -2.28 11.21 -20.33
CA TRP A 105 -2.49 10.06 -21.21
C TRP A 105 -1.19 9.25 -21.30
N PRO A 106 -1.26 7.96 -21.70
CA PRO A 106 -0.08 7.15 -21.94
C PRO A 106 0.88 7.88 -22.88
N SER A 107 2.16 7.95 -22.53
CA SER A 107 3.17 8.53 -23.41
C SER A 107 3.51 7.51 -24.50
N ASP A 108 3.62 7.93 -25.75
CA ASP A 108 3.99 7.05 -26.89
C ASP A 108 5.50 6.66 -26.89
N LYS A 109 6.18 6.76 -25.73
CA LYS A 109 7.59 6.39 -25.56
C LYS A 109 7.77 4.94 -25.14
#